data_AF-A0A2E5IDD1-F1
#
_entry.id   AF-A0A2E5IDD1-F1
#
_cell.length_a   1.000
_cell.length_b   1.000
_cell.length_c   1.000
_cell.angle_alpha   90.00
_cell.angle_beta   90.00
_cell.angle_gamma   90.00
#
_symmetry.space_group_name_H-M   'P 1'
#
loop_
_entity.id
_entity.type
_entity.pdbx_description
1 polymer ?
#
loop_
_entity_poly.entity_id
_entity_poly.type
_entity_poly.pdbx_seq_one_letter_code
_entity_poly.pdbx_strand_id
1 'polypeptide(L)'
;MDEESIKKAPLFANMDVDSQRDGGWWLPESRLDSEKIDLDISLGWLSEKMTKFAHFIMGKVTGKSFRYAKRVLVSKEDGVEIHYKDPQSGLEEIVYFQSNHISAVHRWTSKSKTSEGNESTSTEYAVVANSVIHKIPGSVKQVRRLCEILELD
;
A
#
# COMPACT_ATOMS: atom_id res chain seq x y z
N MET A 1 0.57 -57.64 -17.59
CA MET A 1 1.87 -57.46 -16.93
C MET A 1 2.64 -56.44 -17.74
N ASP A 2 2.80 -55.18 -17.39
CA ASP A 2 2.25 -54.35 -16.32
C ASP A 2 2.32 -52.89 -16.83
N GLU A 3 1.56 -52.05 -16.15
CA GLU A 3 1.33 -50.64 -16.43
C GLU A 3 2.62 -49.81 -16.49
N GLU A 4 2.73 -48.92 -17.49
CA GLU A 4 3.27 -47.59 -17.20
C GLU A 4 2.70 -46.55 -18.18
N SER A 5 1.52 -46.06 -17.79
CA SER A 5 0.90 -44.87 -18.34
C SER A 5 1.69 -43.65 -17.88
N ILE A 6 2.67 -43.21 -18.68
CA ILE A 6 3.33 -41.92 -18.46
C ILE A 6 2.33 -40.83 -18.88
N LYS A 7 1.48 -40.46 -17.92
CA LYS A 7 0.66 -39.26 -17.99
C LYS A 7 1.59 -38.06 -18.15
N LYS A 8 1.64 -37.48 -19.36
CA LYS A 8 2.11 -36.10 -19.55
C LYS A 8 1.22 -35.19 -18.72
N ALA A 9 1.71 -34.79 -17.56
CA ALA A 9 1.12 -33.71 -16.78
C ALA A 9 1.03 -32.46 -17.70
N PRO A 10 -0.09 -31.72 -17.70
CA PRO A 10 -0.10 -30.42 -18.34
C PRO A 10 0.99 -29.60 -17.65
N LEU A 11 1.95 -29.13 -18.43
CA LEU A 11 2.83 -28.04 -18.05
C LEU A 11 1.91 -26.92 -17.58
N PHE A 12 1.81 -26.77 -16.26
CA PHE A 12 1.35 -25.53 -15.68
C PHE A 12 2.29 -24.49 -16.26
N ALA A 13 1.79 -23.76 -17.24
CA ALA A 13 2.37 -22.49 -17.61
C ALA A 13 2.58 -21.78 -16.28
N ASN A 14 3.84 -21.54 -15.94
CA ASN A 14 4.19 -20.51 -15.00
C ASN A 14 3.50 -19.27 -15.56
N MET A 15 2.31 -19.00 -15.03
CA MET A 15 1.59 -17.78 -15.33
C MET A 15 2.46 -16.76 -14.62
N ASP A 16 3.35 -16.17 -15.40
CA ASP A 16 4.26 -15.12 -14.98
C ASP A 16 3.41 -14.09 -14.25
N VAL A 17 3.49 -14.12 -12.91
CA VAL A 17 3.00 -13.06 -12.01
C VAL A 17 3.94 -11.84 -12.14
N ASP A 18 4.41 -11.59 -13.34
CA ASP A 18 5.14 -10.41 -13.80
C ASP A 18 4.27 -9.58 -14.77
N SER A 19 3.08 -10.08 -15.15
CA SER A 19 2.16 -9.38 -16.07
C SER A 19 1.30 -8.27 -15.43
N GLN A 20 1.50 -7.94 -14.15
CA GLN A 20 0.85 -6.77 -13.52
C GLN A 20 1.82 -5.62 -13.20
N ARG A 21 3.00 -5.64 -13.83
CA ARG A 21 3.88 -4.48 -14.01
C ARG A 21 3.69 -3.86 -15.40
N ASP A 22 2.44 -3.71 -15.81
CA ASP A 22 2.14 -2.92 -16.99
C ASP A 22 2.25 -1.44 -16.62
N GLY A 23 3.37 -0.82 -16.98
CA GLY A 23 3.59 0.62 -16.87
C GLY A 23 4.87 0.98 -16.14
N GLY A 24 5.89 1.38 -16.89
CA GLY A 24 7.16 1.85 -16.37
C GLY A 24 7.03 3.10 -15.50
N TRP A 25 8.06 3.28 -14.67
CA TRP A 25 8.67 4.57 -14.32
C TRP A 25 7.70 5.73 -14.05
N TRP A 26 7.53 6.04 -12.76
CA TRP A 26 7.24 7.40 -12.24
C TRP A 26 6.17 8.17 -13.03
N LEU A 27 4.89 7.83 -12.88
CA LEU A 27 3.83 8.71 -13.36
C LEU A 27 3.69 9.88 -12.37
N PRO A 28 4.00 11.14 -12.76
CA PRO A 28 3.94 12.27 -11.84
C PRO A 28 2.50 12.83 -11.69
N GLU A 29 1.55 12.34 -12.49
CA GLU A 29 0.20 12.87 -12.57
C GLU A 29 -0.83 11.89 -11.99
N SER A 30 -1.75 12.46 -11.20
CA SER A 30 -2.97 11.79 -10.71
C SER A 30 -3.78 11.30 -11.90
N ARG A 31 -4.22 10.04 -11.84
CA ARG A 31 -5.22 9.46 -12.75
C ARG A 31 -6.63 9.72 -12.26
N LEU A 32 -6.82 10.04 -10.98
CA LEU A 32 -8.08 10.49 -10.42
C LEU A 32 -8.37 11.92 -10.88
N ASP A 33 -9.61 12.14 -11.31
CA ASP A 33 -10.13 13.48 -11.57
C ASP A 33 -10.21 14.25 -10.25
N SER A 34 -9.53 15.40 -10.18
CA SER A 34 -9.47 16.23 -8.99
C SER A 34 -10.84 16.71 -8.49
N GLU A 35 -11.82 16.84 -9.39
CA GLU A 35 -13.18 17.26 -9.02
C GLU A 35 -14.00 16.11 -8.39
N LYS A 36 -13.55 14.86 -8.55
CA LYS A 36 -14.22 13.64 -8.09
C LYS A 36 -13.56 12.97 -6.89
N ILE A 37 -12.60 13.65 -6.25
CA ILE A 37 -11.94 13.12 -5.06
C ILE A 37 -12.86 13.28 -3.85
N ASP A 38 -13.32 12.15 -3.31
CA ASP A 38 -14.19 12.08 -2.13
C ASP A 38 -13.40 12.17 -0.82
N LEU A 39 -12.14 11.73 -0.84
CA LEU A 39 -11.26 11.72 0.33
C LEU A 39 -9.78 11.86 -0.04
N ASP A 40 -9.09 12.74 0.70
CA ASP A 40 -7.65 12.91 0.68
C ASP A 40 -7.07 12.67 2.07
N ILE A 41 -6.19 11.67 2.17
CA ILE A 41 -5.47 11.33 3.38
C ILE A 41 -3.99 11.59 3.15
N SER A 42 -3.46 12.66 3.72
CA SER A 42 -2.04 13.00 3.65
C SER A 42 -1.35 12.87 5.01
N LEU A 43 -0.07 12.51 4.98
CA LEU A 43 0.81 12.72 6.13
C LEU A 43 0.97 14.23 6.34
N GLY A 44 0.67 14.68 7.56
CA GLY A 44 1.04 16.04 7.97
C GLY A 44 2.56 16.24 7.95
N TRP A 45 3.01 17.49 7.82
CA TRP A 45 4.42 17.84 7.66
C TRP A 45 5.37 17.21 8.71
N LEU A 46 4.98 17.23 9.99
CA LEU A 46 5.77 16.64 11.06
C LEU A 46 5.85 15.12 10.93
N SER A 47 4.71 14.48 10.67
CA SER A 47 4.63 13.02 10.47
C SER A 47 5.42 12.58 9.24
N GLU A 48 5.40 13.36 8.16
CA GLU A 48 6.21 13.08 6.97
C GLU A 48 7.70 13.12 7.30
N LYS A 49 8.17 14.16 8.01
CA LYS A 49 9.58 14.26 8.42
C LYS A 49 10.03 13.08 9.28
N MET A 50 9.23 12.72 10.29
CA MET A 50 9.53 11.60 11.18
C MET A 50 9.54 10.27 10.43
N THR A 51 8.54 10.05 9.57
CA THR A 51 8.43 8.83 8.75
C THR A 51 9.60 8.70 7.79
N LYS A 52 9.96 9.80 7.11
CA LYS A 52 11.13 9.86 6.21
C LYS A 52 12.41 9.50 6.97
N PHE A 53 12.63 10.09 8.14
CA PHE A 53 13.82 9.81 8.95
C PHE A 53 13.86 8.34 9.37
N ALA A 54 12.76 7.80 9.91
CA ALA A 54 12.68 6.41 10.34
C ALA A 54 12.96 5.43 9.18
N HIS A 55 12.33 5.63 8.02
CA HIS A 55 12.54 4.76 6.84
C HIS A 55 13.95 4.91 6.26
N PHE A 56 14.52 6.12 6.28
CA PHE A 56 15.91 6.34 5.86
C PHE A 56 16.90 5.55 6.72
N ILE A 57 16.77 5.65 8.06
CA ILE A 57 17.63 4.90 8.99
C ILE A 57 17.43 3.40 8.83
N MET A 58 16.18 2.93 8.75
CA MET A 58 15.87 1.52 8.54
C MET A 58 16.47 0.97 7.23
N GLY A 59 16.41 1.76 6.15
CA GLY A 59 17.01 1.39 4.88
C GLY A 59 18.54 1.33 4.93
N LYS A 60 19.19 2.24 5.67
CA LYS A 60 20.64 2.20 5.89
C LYS A 60 21.08 0.96 6.69
N VAL A 61 20.33 0.58 7.71
CA VAL A 61 20.66 -0.57 8.57
C VAL A 61 20.44 -1.90 7.85
N THR A 62 19.37 -2.03 7.07
CA THR A 62 19.00 -3.30 6.42
C THR A 62 19.55 -3.44 5.00
N GLY A 63 20.10 -2.37 4.41
CA GLY A 63 20.52 -2.34 3.01
C GLY A 63 19.36 -2.39 2.01
N LYS A 64 18.11 -2.28 2.46
CA LYS A 64 16.91 -2.30 1.62
C LYS A 64 16.40 -0.88 1.35
N SER A 65 15.80 -0.67 0.18
CA SER A 65 14.98 0.53 -0.06
C SER A 65 13.56 0.26 0.46
N PHE A 66 13.03 1.22 1.21
CA PHE A 66 11.65 1.19 1.69
C PHE A 66 10.94 2.45 1.25
N ARG A 67 9.79 2.28 0.60
CA ARG A 67 8.88 3.38 0.27
C ARG A 67 7.84 3.51 1.38
N TYR A 68 7.36 4.71 1.62
CA TYR A 68 6.22 4.95 2.51
C TYR A 68 5.11 5.69 1.77
N ALA A 69 3.86 5.36 2.06
CA ALA A 69 2.72 6.10 1.52
C ALA A 69 2.64 7.47 2.21
N LYS A 70 2.79 8.54 1.43
CA LYS A 70 2.69 9.92 1.92
C LYS A 70 1.28 10.49 1.80
N ARG A 71 0.51 10.00 0.81
CA ARG A 71 -0.84 10.47 0.50
C ARG A 71 -1.65 9.35 -0.12
N VAL A 72 -2.95 9.33 0.19
CA VAL A 72 -3.94 8.45 -0.41
C VAL A 72 -5.10 9.29 -0.88
N LEU A 73 -5.49 9.13 -2.13
CA LEU A 73 -6.66 9.75 -2.73
C LEU A 73 -7.69 8.67 -3.03
N VAL A 74 -8.96 9.00 -2.81
CA VAL A 74 -10.08 8.07 -3.00
C VAL A 74 -11.17 8.79 -3.77
N SER A 75 -11.65 8.14 -4.81
CA SER A 75 -12.88 8.46 -5.50
C SER A 75 -13.77 7.21 -5.48
N LYS A 76 -15.05 7.39 -5.19
CA LYS A 76 -16.04 6.32 -5.24
C LYS A 76 -16.11 5.70 -6.63
N GLU A 77 -16.12 6.56 -7.65
CA GLU A 77 -16.26 6.15 -9.06
C GLU A 77 -14.95 5.60 -9.61
N ASP A 78 -13.84 6.28 -9.34
CA ASP A 78 -12.58 6.00 -10.02
C ASP A 78 -11.62 5.12 -9.20
N GLY A 79 -11.81 4.95 -7.89
CA GLY A 79 -10.98 4.07 -7.04
C GLY A 79 -9.96 4.80 -6.17
N VAL A 80 -8.80 4.17 -5.93
CA VAL A 80 -7.79 4.64 -4.96
C VAL A 80 -6.45 4.88 -5.61
N GLU A 81 -5.83 6.01 -5.27
CA GLU A 81 -4.43 6.29 -5.55
C GLU A 81 -3.61 6.37 -4.28
N ILE A 82 -2.43 5.76 -4.32
CA ILE A 82 -1.46 5.79 -3.24
C ILE A 82 -0.18 6.42 -3.76
N HIS A 83 0.18 7.55 -3.18
CA HIS A 83 1.44 8.23 -3.46
C HIS A 83 2.49 7.74 -2.49
N TYR A 84 3.46 6.99 -3.01
CA TYR A 84 4.64 6.55 -2.31
C TYR A 84 5.78 7.55 -2.46
N LYS A 85 6.65 7.59 -1.45
CA LYS A 85 7.90 8.33 -1.48
C LYS A 85 9.04 7.44 -1.02
N ASP A 86 10.11 7.44 -1.81
CA ASP A 86 11.38 6.83 -1.41
C ASP A 86 12.20 7.86 -0.63
N PRO A 87 12.52 7.62 0.65
CA PRO A 87 13.27 8.54 1.48
C PRO A 87 14.75 8.67 1.07
N GLN A 88 15.31 7.68 0.34
CA GLN A 88 16.71 7.67 -0.08
C GLN A 88 16.90 8.46 -1.38
N SER A 89 16.08 8.18 -2.39
CA SER A 89 16.16 8.86 -3.69
C SER A 89 15.34 10.15 -3.74
N GLY A 90 14.34 10.31 -2.85
CA GLY A 90 13.39 11.42 -2.86
C GLY A 90 12.31 11.29 -3.94
N LEU A 91 12.34 10.23 -4.75
CA LEU A 91 11.43 10.02 -5.85
C LEU A 91 10.03 9.60 -5.37
N GLU A 92 9.01 9.95 -6.15
CA GLU A 92 7.61 9.72 -5.83
C GLU A 92 6.95 8.80 -6.85
N GLU A 93 6.32 7.74 -6.38
CA GLU A 93 5.61 6.77 -7.20
C GLU A 93 4.12 6.86 -6.89
N ILE A 94 3.30 6.93 -7.92
CA ILE A 94 1.84 6.91 -7.80
C ILE A 94 1.36 5.53 -8.25
N VAL A 95 0.61 4.85 -7.40
CA VAL A 95 -0.03 3.58 -7.73
C VAL A 95 -1.53 3.76 -7.68
N TYR A 96 -2.22 3.32 -8.73
CA TYR A 96 -3.67 3.44 -8.88
C TYR A 96 -4.33 2.06 -8.86
N PHE A 97 -5.45 1.96 -8.15
CA PHE A 97 -6.30 0.78 -8.06
C PHE A 97 -7.75 1.16 -8.33
N GLN A 98 -8.40 0.49 -9.27
CA GLN A 98 -9.85 0.54 -9.41
C GLN A 98 -10.54 0.00 -8.15
N SER A 99 -11.74 0.48 -7.83
CA SER A 99 -12.47 0.08 -6.62
C SER A 99 -12.66 -1.44 -6.51
N ASN A 100 -12.93 -2.12 -7.63
CA ASN A 100 -13.08 -3.59 -7.69
C ASN A 100 -11.79 -4.38 -7.45
N HIS A 101 -10.62 -3.73 -7.46
CA HIS A 101 -9.34 -4.37 -7.11
C HIS A 101 -9.07 -4.34 -5.60
N ILE A 102 -9.83 -3.55 -4.84
CA ILE A 102 -9.65 -3.40 -3.40
C ILE A 102 -10.55 -4.39 -2.70
N SER A 103 -9.95 -5.32 -1.97
CA SER A 103 -10.68 -6.40 -1.31
C SER A 103 -10.96 -6.12 0.16
N ALA A 104 -10.10 -5.32 0.82
CA ALA A 104 -10.23 -5.05 2.25
C ALA A 104 -9.38 -3.83 2.69
N VAL A 105 -9.74 -3.29 3.84
CA VAL A 105 -8.88 -2.37 4.60
C VAL A 105 -8.60 -2.99 5.96
N HIS A 106 -7.32 -3.20 6.27
CA HIS A 106 -6.89 -3.73 7.56
C HIS A 106 -6.50 -2.62 8.53
N ARG A 107 -6.79 -2.87 9.80
CA ARG A 107 -6.32 -2.10 10.94
C ARG A 107 -5.67 -3.05 11.93
N TRP A 108 -4.48 -2.70 12.40
CA TRP A 108 -3.87 -3.39 13.54
C TRP A 108 -3.30 -2.40 14.53
N THR A 109 -3.21 -2.84 15.78
CA THR A 109 -2.67 -2.05 16.88
C THR A 109 -1.46 -2.78 17.43
N SER A 110 -0.32 -2.10 17.42
CA SER A 110 0.95 -2.60 17.91
C SER A 110 1.25 -1.93 19.25
N LYS A 111 1.53 -2.73 20.28
CA LYS A 111 2.02 -2.25 21.56
C LYS A 111 3.52 -2.49 21.65
N SER A 112 4.27 -1.47 22.01
CA SER A 112 5.72 -1.57 22.24
C SER A 112 6.07 -0.95 23.57
N LYS A 113 6.89 -1.63 24.37
CA LYS A 113 7.47 -1.07 25.59
C LYS A 113 8.80 -0.39 25.27
N THR A 114 8.99 0.83 25.75
CA THR A 114 10.32 1.43 25.77
C THR A 114 11.19 0.75 26.82
N SER A 115 12.51 0.96 26.75
CA SER A 115 13.45 0.49 27.77
C SER A 115 13.18 1.04 29.17
N GLU A 116 12.43 2.15 29.26
CA GLU A 116 12.00 2.79 30.51
C GLU A 116 10.69 2.21 31.06
N GLY A 117 10.09 1.22 30.38
CA GLY A 117 8.86 0.56 30.80
C GLY A 117 7.56 1.26 30.35
N ASN A 118 7.67 2.39 29.64
CA ASN A 118 6.50 3.09 29.09
C ASN A 118 5.90 2.29 27.92
N GLU A 119 4.60 2.01 27.97
CA GLU A 119 3.88 1.40 26.85
C GLU A 119 3.46 2.46 25.84
N SER A 120 3.88 2.29 24.60
CA SER A 120 3.36 3.01 23.44
C SER A 120 2.42 2.11 22.65
N THR A 121 1.30 2.67 22.21
CA THR A 121 0.35 2.00 21.33
C THR A 121 0.32 2.73 19.99
N SER A 122 0.73 2.04 18.93
CA SER A 122 0.62 2.53 17.55
C SER A 122 -0.54 1.84 16.86
N THR A 123 -1.32 2.56 16.05
CA THR A 123 -2.33 1.97 15.17
C THR A 123 -1.89 2.20 13.73
N GLU A 124 -1.81 1.12 12.97
CA GLU A 124 -1.45 1.13 11.55
C GLU A 124 -2.63 0.65 10.70
N TYR A 125 -2.64 1.09 9.45
CA TYR A 125 -3.69 0.80 8.48
C TYR A 125 -3.08 0.34 7.16
N ALA A 126 -3.79 -0.53 6.44
CA ALA A 126 -3.43 -0.91 5.09
C ALA A 126 -4.64 -1.17 4.20
N VAL A 127 -4.48 -0.90 2.91
CA VAL A 127 -5.39 -1.32 1.84
C VAL A 127 -4.88 -2.63 1.25
N VAL A 128 -5.76 -3.60 1.06
CA VAL A 128 -5.44 -4.81 0.29
C VAL A 128 -5.99 -4.65 -1.11
N ALA A 129 -5.09 -4.58 -2.09
CA ALA A 129 -5.45 -4.44 -3.49
C ALA A 129 -4.71 -5.49 -4.32
N ASN A 130 -5.43 -6.25 -5.14
CA ASN A 130 -4.86 -7.33 -5.96
C ASN A 130 -3.96 -8.31 -5.17
N SER A 131 -4.37 -8.67 -3.95
CA SER A 131 -3.60 -9.53 -3.03
C SER A 131 -2.29 -8.92 -2.49
N VAL A 132 -2.05 -7.63 -2.68
CA VAL A 132 -0.90 -6.90 -2.13
C VAL A 132 -1.37 -5.98 -1.00
N ILE A 133 -0.60 -5.94 0.10
CA ILE A 133 -0.90 -5.12 1.28
C ILE A 133 -0.15 -3.78 1.18
N HIS A 134 -0.90 -2.69 1.13
CA HIS A 134 -0.40 -1.32 1.01
C HIS A 134 -0.61 -0.57 2.32
N LYS A 135 0.46 -0.37 3.10
CA LYS A 135 0.39 0.47 4.31
C LYS A 135 0.03 1.91 3.91
N ILE A 136 -0.96 2.49 4.59
CA ILE A 136 -1.46 3.85 4.31
C ILE A 136 -1.41 4.74 5.56
N PRO A 137 -1.24 6.05 5.39
CA PRO A 137 -1.45 7.00 6.47
C PRO A 137 -2.94 7.11 6.80
N GLY A 138 -3.26 7.73 7.94
CA GLY A 138 -4.62 8.14 8.27
C GLY A 138 -4.95 8.05 9.74
N SER A 139 -6.04 8.71 10.11
CA SER A 139 -6.70 8.56 11.40
C SER A 139 -7.85 7.56 11.31
N VAL A 140 -8.34 7.06 12.46
CA VAL A 140 -9.50 6.16 12.51
C VAL A 140 -10.70 6.74 11.75
N LYS A 141 -10.94 8.06 11.85
CA LYS A 141 -12.05 8.73 11.16
C LYS A 141 -11.87 8.71 9.64
N GLN A 142 -10.66 8.98 9.15
CA GLN A 142 -10.37 8.98 7.72
C GLN A 142 -10.46 7.55 7.14
N VAL A 143 -9.93 6.56 7.84
CA VAL A 143 -9.96 5.16 7.39
C VAL A 143 -11.38 4.60 7.42
N ARG A 144 -12.20 4.98 8.40
CA ARG A 144 -13.63 4.64 8.39
C ARG A 144 -14.35 5.22 7.17
N ARG A 145 -14.08 6.49 6.85
CA ARG A 145 -14.65 7.14 5.66
C ARG A 145 -14.16 6.51 4.36
N LEU A 146 -12.89 6.07 4.30
CA LEU A 146 -12.35 5.27 3.19
C LEU A 146 -13.18 3.99 3.00
N CYS A 147 -13.44 3.22 4.06
CA CYS A 147 -14.29 2.01 3.97
C CYS A 147 -15.71 2.33 3.49
N GLU A 148 -16.32 3.41 4.00
CA GLU A 148 -17.65 3.86 3.59
C GLU A 148 -17.71 4.23 2.10
N ILE A 149 -16.68 4.90 1.56
CA ILE A 149 -16.60 5.27 0.14
C ILE A 149 -16.42 4.04 -0.75
N LEU A 150 -15.59 3.08 -0.30
CA LEU A 150 -15.28 1.87 -1.04
C LEU A 150 -16.32 0.75 -0.86
N GLU A 151 -17.37 0.99 -0.06
CA GLU A 151 -18.41 0.01 0.24
C GLU A 151 -17.83 -1.31 0.84
N LEU A 152 -16.84 -1.16 1.73
CA LEU A 152 -16.18 -2.26 2.43
C LEU A 152 -16.72 -2.37 3.87
N ASP A 153 -17.06 -3.60 4.28
CA ASP A 153 -17.59 -3.95 5.62
C ASP A 153 -16.53 -3.88 6.75
#